data_AF-I0YQ68-F1
#
_entry.id   AF-I0YQ68-F1
#
_cell.length_a   1.000
_cell.length_b   1.000
_cell.length_c   1.000
_cell.angle_alpha   90.00
_cell.angle_beta   90.00
_cell.angle_gamma   90.00
#
_symmetry.space_group_name_H-M   'P 1'
#
loop_
_entity.id
_entity.type
_entity.pdbx_description
1 polymer ?
#
loop_
_entity_poly.entity_id
_entity_poly.type
_entity_poly.pdbx_seq_one_letter_code
_entity_poly.pdbx_strand_id
1 'polypeptide(L)'
;LSRLTIPVEDTPSANLLDRLPEGIEFIRSALAENGVLFVHCAAGVSRSATMVCAYLMATEGLKLEQALSAIRQARPIINPNSGFLIQL
;
A
#
# COMPACT_ATOMS: atom_id res chain seq x y z
N LEU A 1 13.34 -11.48 12.32
CA LEU A 1 12.23 -11.16 11.41
C LEU A 1 11.89 -9.69 11.60
N SER A 2 12.17 -8.85 10.60
CA SER A 2 11.80 -7.43 10.61
C SER A 2 10.28 -7.29 10.46
N ARG A 3 9.68 -6.34 11.17
CA ARG A 3 8.23 -6.06 11.11
C ARG A 3 7.98 -4.58 11.31
N LEU A 4 7.19 -3.99 10.43
CA LEU A 4 6.60 -2.67 10.60
C LEU A 4 5.10 -2.81 10.87
N THR A 5 4.54 -1.96 11.73
CA THR A 5 3.10 -1.89 11.97
C THR A 5 2.67 -0.43 11.96
N ILE A 6 1.80 -0.10 11.02
CA ILE A 6 1.23 1.24 10.87
C ILE A 6 -0.23 1.15 11.36
N PRO A 7 -0.53 1.63 12.59
CA PRO A 7 -1.88 1.62 13.11
C PRO A 7 -2.71 2.67 12.36
N VAL A 8 -3.68 2.21 11.58
CA VAL A 8 -4.60 3.08 10.85
C VAL A 8 -5.97 2.41 10.71
N GLU A 9 -7.01 3.20 10.97
CA GLU A 9 -8.39 2.78 10.73
C GLU A 9 -8.71 2.76 9.23
N ASP A 10 -9.71 1.97 8.84
CA ASP A 10 -10.16 1.91 7.45
C ASP A 10 -11.34 2.87 7.21
N THR A 11 -11.10 4.15 7.46
CA THR A 11 -12.11 5.21 7.31
C THR A 11 -11.61 6.27 6.32
N PRO A 12 -12.50 6.92 5.55
CA PRO A 12 -12.09 7.99 4.63
C PRO A 12 -11.41 9.19 5.31
N SER A 13 -11.61 9.39 6.61
CA SER A 13 -10.98 10.45 7.41
C SER A 13 -9.62 10.07 7.98
N ALA A 14 -9.21 8.80 7.91
CA ALA A 14 -7.93 8.38 8.43
C ALA A 14 -6.77 8.91 7.56
N ASN A 15 -5.72 9.40 8.21
CA ASN A 15 -4.51 9.89 7.53
C ASN A 15 -3.49 8.74 7.39
N LEU A 16 -3.38 8.20 6.18
CA LEU A 16 -2.35 7.24 5.82
C LEU A 16 -1.17 7.91 5.08
N LEU A 17 -1.41 9.05 4.42
CA LEU A 17 -0.44 9.82 3.64
C LEU A 17 0.86 10.06 4.42
N ASP A 18 0.77 10.52 5.66
CA ASP A 18 1.94 10.82 6.51
C ASP A 18 2.79 9.58 6.84
N ARG A 19 2.23 8.38 6.66
CA ARG A 19 2.90 7.10 6.94
C ARG A 19 3.38 6.38 5.68
N LEU A 20 2.99 6.85 4.49
CA LEU A 20 3.42 6.25 3.23
C LEU A 20 4.96 6.24 3.08
N PRO A 21 5.71 7.32 3.38
CA PRO A 21 7.16 7.29 3.22
C PRO A 21 7.86 6.20 4.03
N GLU A 22 7.46 6.01 5.29
CA GLU A 22 8.01 4.96 6.17
C GLU A 22 7.66 3.56 5.63
N GLY A 23 6.42 3.33 5.22
CA GLY A 23 5.98 2.06 4.67
C GLY A 23 6.67 1.71 3.34
N ILE A 24 6.84 2.69 2.46
CA ILE A 24 7.53 2.54 1.17
C ILE A 24 9.00 2.17 1.38
N GLU A 25 9.68 2.86 2.30
CA GLU A 25 11.08 2.54 2.62
C GLU A 25 11.19 1.13 3.18
N PHE A 26 10.32 0.75 4.12
CA PHE A 26 10.31 -0.60 4.68
C PHE A 26 10.10 -1.68 3.61
N ILE A 27 9.17 -1.46 2.67
CA ILE A 27 8.96 -2.39 1.55
C ILE A 27 10.23 -2.51 0.71
N ARG A 28 10.85 -1.37 0.35
CA ARG A 28 12.06 -1.33 -0.47
C ARG A 28 13.22 -2.08 0.19
N SER A 29 13.50 -1.82 1.46
CA SER A 29 14.57 -2.49 2.20
C SER A 29 14.29 -4.00 2.33
N ALA A 30 13.06 -4.38 2.67
CA ALA A 30 12.71 -5.79 2.84
C ALA A 30 12.86 -6.60 1.54
N LEU A 31 12.45 -6.02 0.40
CA LEU A 31 12.62 -6.65 -0.91
C LEU A 31 14.10 -6.72 -1.33
N ALA A 32 14.91 -5.70 -1.00
CA ALA A 32 16.34 -5.71 -1.28
C ALA A 32 17.10 -6.77 -0.46
N GLU A 33 16.71 -6.99 0.80
CA GLU A 33 17.39 -7.93 1.71
C GLU A 33 16.96 -9.39 1.51
N ASN A 34 15.65 -9.64 1.39
CA ASN A 34 15.08 -10.99 1.48
C ASN A 34 14.28 -11.41 0.23
N GLY A 35 14.04 -10.49 -0.70
CA GLY A 35 13.27 -10.73 -1.94
C GLY A 35 11.76 -10.97 -1.73
N VAL A 36 11.29 -11.20 -0.51
CA VAL A 36 9.89 -11.53 -0.19
C VAL A 36 9.39 -10.71 0.99
N LEU A 37 8.17 -10.17 0.86
CA LEU A 37 7.48 -9.41 1.90
C LEU A 37 6.00 -9.75 1.92
N PHE A 38 5.40 -9.77 3.11
CA PHE A 38 3.95 -9.90 3.29
C PHE A 38 3.34 -8.59 3.82
N VAL A 39 2.53 -7.93 2.99
CA VAL A 39 1.79 -6.71 3.36
C VAL A 39 0.31 -7.07 3.55
N HIS A 40 -0.25 -6.82 4.73
CA HIS A 40 -1.63 -7.17 5.03
C HIS A 40 -2.36 -6.08 5.84
N CYS A 41 -3.69 -6.16 5.84
CA CYS A 41 -4.59 -5.46 6.76
C CYS A 41 -5.69 -6.45 7.19
N ALA A 42 -6.82 -5.99 7.73
CA ALA A 42 -7.88 -6.89 8.17
C ALA A 42 -8.52 -7.71 7.02
N ALA A 43 -8.86 -7.05 5.91
CA ALA A 43 -9.54 -7.69 4.77
C ALA A 43 -8.63 -7.91 3.55
N GLY A 44 -7.46 -7.25 3.52
CA GLY A 44 -6.61 -7.23 2.32
C GLY A 44 -7.30 -6.57 1.11
N VAL A 45 -8.09 -5.52 1.35
CA VAL A 45 -8.90 -4.83 0.32
C VAL A 45 -8.52 -3.35 0.19
N SER A 46 -8.37 -2.65 1.32
CA SER A 46 -8.19 -1.19 1.36
C SER A 46 -6.79 -0.80 1.85
N ARG A 47 -6.55 -0.66 3.17
CA ARG A 47 -5.26 -0.18 3.76
C ARG A 47 -3.99 -0.79 3.16
N SER A 48 -3.91 -2.12 3.10
CA SER A 48 -2.73 -2.80 2.55
C SER A 48 -2.59 -2.57 1.04
N ALA A 49 -3.71 -2.47 0.32
CA ALA A 49 -3.71 -2.16 -1.10
C ALA A 49 -3.24 -0.73 -1.35
N THR A 50 -3.68 0.24 -0.55
CA THR A 50 -3.22 1.63 -0.60
C THR A 50 -1.71 1.71 -0.42
N MET A 51 -1.15 0.99 0.55
CA MET A 51 0.29 0.97 0.79
C MET A 51 1.07 0.38 -0.42
N VAL A 52 0.60 -0.73 -0.99
CA VAL A 52 1.22 -1.31 -2.18
C VAL A 52 1.07 -0.38 -3.40
N CYS A 53 -0.08 0.28 -3.54
CA CYS A 53 -0.31 1.25 -4.61
C CYS A 53 0.67 2.42 -4.52
N ALA A 54 0.80 3.02 -3.32
CA ALA A 54 1.76 4.09 -3.06
C ALA A 54 3.20 3.66 -3.37
N TYR A 55 3.57 2.43 -2.99
CA TYR A 55 4.89 1.87 -3.32
C TYR A 55 5.11 1.81 -4.83
N LEU A 56 4.20 1.20 -5.60
CA LEU A 56 4.33 1.11 -7.06
C LEU A 56 4.39 2.49 -7.73
N MET A 57 3.56 3.43 -7.28
CA MET A 57 3.58 4.81 -7.77
C MET A 57 4.94 5.47 -7.51
N ALA A 58 5.50 5.30 -6.30
CA ALA A 58 6.75 5.92 -5.90
C ALA A 58 8.00 5.28 -6.54
N THR A 59 8.01 3.96 -6.77
CA THR A 59 9.21 3.26 -7.26
C THR A 59 9.20 2.97 -8.76
N GLU A 60 8.02 2.82 -9.37
CA GLU A 60 7.88 2.48 -10.79
C GLU A 60 7.31 3.65 -11.61
N GLY A 61 6.96 4.77 -10.97
CA GLY A 61 6.41 5.95 -11.64
C GLY A 61 5.03 5.71 -12.25
N LEU A 62 4.32 4.68 -11.79
CA LEU A 62 2.94 4.39 -12.23
C LEU A 62 1.99 5.48 -11.74
N LYS A 63 1.01 5.83 -12.58
CA LYS A 63 -0.16 6.61 -12.13
C LYS A 63 -1.08 5.74 -11.28
N LEU A 64 -1.93 6.37 -10.47
CA LEU A 64 -2.89 5.71 -9.58
C LEU A 64 -3.67 4.58 -10.27
N GLU A 65 -4.24 4.85 -11.45
CA GLU A 65 -5.05 3.87 -12.19
C GLU A 65 -4.21 2.67 -12.65
N GLN A 66 -2.97 2.90 -13.03
CA GLN A 66 -2.04 1.86 -13.47
C GLN A 66 -1.62 0.98 -12.31
N ALA A 67 -1.25 1.59 -11.17
CA ALA A 67 -0.89 0.86 -9.96
C ALA A 67 -2.09 0.04 -9.43
N LEU A 68 -3.29 0.61 -9.36
CA LEU A 68 -4.49 -0.13 -8.97
C LEU A 68 -4.83 -1.27 -9.94
N SER A 69 -4.68 -1.04 -11.24
CA SER A 69 -4.88 -2.08 -12.25
C SER A 69 -3.91 -3.25 -12.05
N ALA A 70 -2.62 -2.97 -11.84
CA ALA A 70 -1.61 -3.98 -11.59
C ALA A 70 -1.94 -4.82 -10.34
N ILE A 71 -2.32 -4.18 -9.24
CA ILE A 71 -2.69 -4.90 -8.00
C ILE A 71 -3.98 -5.72 -8.20
N ARG A 72 -4.97 -5.19 -8.94
CA ARG A 72 -6.23 -5.88 -9.24
C ARG A 72 -6.06 -7.11 -10.12
N GLN A 73 -5.07 -7.13 -11.01
CA GLN A 73 -4.75 -8.33 -11.79
C GLN A 73 -4.34 -9.50 -10.88
N ALA A 74 -3.61 -9.23 -9.80
CA ALA A 74 -3.25 -10.24 -8.81
C ALA A 74 -4.37 -10.51 -7.78
N ARG A 75 -5.16 -9.50 -7.42
CA ARG A 75 -6.24 -9.59 -6.43
C ARG A 75 -7.45 -8.74 -6.86
N PRO A 76 -8.47 -9.32 -7.52
CA PRO A 76 -9.57 -8.56 -8.11
C PRO A 76 -10.44 -7.75 -7.13
N ILE A 77 -10.48 -8.15 -5.85
CA ILE A 77 -11.31 -7.50 -4.83
C ILE A 77 -10.75 -6.17 -4.28
N ILE A 78 -9.60 -5.72 -4.80
CA ILE A 78 -8.89 -4.54 -4.31
C ILE A 78 -9.74 -3.28 -4.53
N ASN A 79 -10.01 -2.59 -3.42
CA ASN A 79 -10.87 -1.42 -3.40
C ASN A 79 -10.53 -0.53 -2.19
N PRO A 80 -9.49 0.33 -2.28
CA PRO A 80 -9.23 1.36 -1.28
C PRO A 80 -10.46 2.23 -1.03
N ASN A 81 -10.64 2.66 0.23
CA ASN A 81 -11.69 3.62 0.53
C ASN A 81 -11.41 4.98 -0.15
N SER A 82 -12.45 5.80 -0.30
CA SER A 82 -12.38 7.07 -1.04
C SER A 82 -11.35 8.05 -0.48
N GLY A 83 -11.18 8.11 0.84
CA GLY A 83 -10.20 8.99 1.48
C GLY A 83 -8.77 8.60 1.15
N PHE A 84 -8.49 7.31 1.10
CA PHE A 84 -7.19 6.80 0.67
C PHE A 84 -6.92 7.01 -0.82
N LEU A 85 -7.94 6.95 -1.67
CA LEU A 85 -7.79 7.27 -3.09
C LEU A 85 -7.44 8.74 -3.31
N ILE A 86 -7.95 9.65 -2.47
CA ILE A 86 -7.61 11.10 -2.53
C ILE A 86 -6.19 11.37 -2.04
N GLN A 87 -5.66 10.51 -1.16
CA GLN A 87 -4.30 10.63 -0.61
C GLN A 87 -3.21 10.09 -1.55
N LEU A 88 -3.57 9.36 -2.61
CA LEU A 88 -2.66 8.81 -3.62
C LEU A 88 -2.58 9.71 -4.84
#